data_AF-A0A6G2DMU3-F1
#
_entry.id   AF-A0A6G2DMU3-F1
#
_cell.length_a   1.000
_cell.length_b   1.000
_cell.length_c   1.000
_cell.angle_alpha   90.00
_cell.angle_beta   90.00
_cell.angle_gamma   90.00
#
_symmetry.space_group_name_H-M   'P 1'
#
loop_
_entity.id
_entity.type
_entity.pdbx_description
1 polymer ?
#
loop_
_entity_poly.entity_id
_entity_poly.type
_entity_poly.pdbx_seq_one_letter_code
_entity_poly.pdbx_strand_id
1 'polypeptide(L)'
;MKFKTFSKSAVLLTASLAVLAACGSKNTASSPDYKLEGVTFPLQEKKTLKFMTASSPLSPKDPNEKLILQRLEKETGVHIDWTNYQSDFAEKRNLDISSGDLPDAIHNDGASDVDLMNWAKKGVIIPVEDLIDKYMPNLKKILDEKPEYKALMTAPDGHIYSFPWIEELGDGKESIHSVNDMAWINKDWLKKLGLEMPKTTDDLIKVLEAFKNGDPNGNG
;
A
#
# COMPACT_ATOMS: atom_id res chain seq x y z
N MET A 1 -73.83 -12.83 49.74
CA MET A 1 -72.83 -12.03 50.47
C MET A 1 -71.91 -11.35 49.43
N LYS A 2 -71.95 -10.01 49.33
CA LYS A 2 -71.02 -9.04 48.70
C LYS A 2 -70.52 -9.29 47.25
N PHE A 3 -71.09 -8.64 46.21
CA PHE A 3 -70.77 -7.31 45.60
C PHE A 3 -69.34 -7.11 45.05
N LYS A 4 -69.17 -6.94 43.71
CA LYS A 4 -68.81 -5.69 43.01
C LYS A 4 -68.49 -5.88 41.51
N THR A 5 -68.52 -4.76 40.80
CA THR A 5 -68.73 -4.45 39.38
C THR A 5 -67.46 -4.01 38.61
N PHE A 6 -67.64 -3.69 37.30
CA PHE A 6 -66.77 -2.99 36.30
C PHE A 6 -65.66 -3.83 35.64
N SER A 7 -65.17 -3.60 34.41
CA SER A 7 -65.56 -2.89 33.16
C SER A 7 -64.32 -2.93 32.24
N LYS A 8 -64.52 -3.25 30.95
CA LYS A 8 -63.72 -2.90 29.74
C LYS A 8 -62.19 -2.66 29.86
N SER A 9 -61.40 -3.39 29.07
CA SER A 9 -60.48 -2.79 28.07
C SER A 9 -59.86 -3.85 27.16
N ALA A 10 -59.79 -3.51 25.87
CA ALA A 10 -59.08 -4.22 24.82
C ALA A 10 -57.62 -3.75 24.76
N VAL A 11 -56.69 -4.67 24.49
CA VAL A 11 -55.34 -4.35 23.97
C VAL A 11 -54.90 -5.49 23.05
N LEU A 12 -54.58 -5.13 21.80
CA LEU A 12 -53.91 -5.97 20.81
C LEU A 12 -52.51 -6.36 21.30
N LEU A 13 -52.12 -7.62 21.11
CA LEU A 13 -50.71 -8.03 21.13
C LEU A 13 -50.40 -8.96 19.95
N THR A 14 -49.51 -8.48 19.10
CA THR A 14 -48.78 -9.17 18.03
C THR A 14 -47.88 -10.29 18.57
N ALA A 15 -47.89 -11.46 17.90
CA ALA A 15 -46.82 -12.47 17.93
C ALA A 15 -46.95 -13.36 16.66
N SER A 16 -46.04 -13.25 15.68
CA SER A 16 -44.80 -14.04 15.54
C SER A 16 -44.99 -15.40 14.86
N LEU A 17 -44.71 -15.48 13.55
CA LEU A 17 -44.31 -16.67 12.76
C LEU A 17 -43.84 -16.14 11.39
N ALA A 18 -42.73 -16.54 10.77
CA ALA A 18 -41.58 -17.32 11.19
C ALA A 18 -40.43 -16.88 10.29
N VAL A 19 -39.26 -16.69 10.90
CA VAL A 19 -37.95 -16.60 10.25
C VAL A 19 -37.60 -17.99 9.76
N LEU A 20 -37.16 -18.16 8.49
CA LEU A 20 -36.15 -19.15 8.09
C LEU A 20 -35.78 -19.04 6.59
N ALA A 21 -34.47 -19.11 6.36
CA ALA A 21 -33.73 -19.20 5.09
C ALA A 21 -33.65 -17.88 4.28
N ALA A 22 -32.47 -17.34 3.94
CA ALA A 22 -31.24 -18.03 3.59
C ALA A 22 -29.99 -17.29 4.08
N CYS A 23 -29.15 -18.01 4.81
CA CYS A 23 -27.72 -17.76 4.85
C CYS A 23 -27.16 -18.03 3.46
N GLY A 24 -26.83 -16.97 2.73
CA GLY A 24 -25.94 -17.00 1.57
C GLY A 24 -24.80 -16.02 1.86
N SER A 25 -23.60 -16.58 1.99
CA SER A 25 -22.29 -15.92 2.05
C SER A 25 -22.29 -14.45 1.58
N LYS A 26 -22.38 -13.52 2.53
CA LYS A 26 -22.03 -12.11 2.32
C LYS A 26 -20.52 -11.98 2.44
N ASN A 27 -19.83 -11.95 1.29
CA ASN A 27 -18.65 -11.10 1.18
C ASN A 27 -19.15 -9.68 1.41
N THR A 28 -18.93 -9.15 2.60
CA THR A 28 -19.25 -7.76 2.93
C THR A 28 -18.21 -6.90 2.22
N ALA A 29 -18.47 -6.55 0.97
CA ALA A 29 -17.69 -5.53 0.29
C ALA A 29 -17.86 -4.21 1.06
N SER A 30 -16.74 -3.56 1.43
CA SER A 30 -16.74 -2.32 2.21
C SER A 30 -17.38 -1.14 1.47
N SER A 31 -17.60 -1.26 0.16
CA SER A 31 -18.21 -0.22 -0.66
C SER A 31 -19.31 -0.80 -1.58
N PRO A 32 -20.39 -0.03 -1.88
CA PRO A 32 -21.41 -0.43 -2.84
C PRO A 32 -20.82 -0.69 -4.24
N ASP A 33 -21.42 -1.62 -4.99
CA ASP A 33 -21.08 -1.83 -6.41
C ASP A 33 -21.61 -0.65 -7.23
N TYR A 34 -20.72 0.26 -7.59
CA TYR A 34 -21.04 1.36 -8.50
C TYR A 34 -20.88 0.85 -9.94
N LYS A 35 -21.99 0.80 -10.68
CA LYS A 35 -21.96 0.60 -12.14
C LYS A 35 -21.33 1.85 -12.79
N LEU A 36 -20.01 1.85 -12.90
CA LEU A 36 -19.23 2.93 -13.48
C LEU A 36 -19.20 2.76 -15.02
N GLU A 37 -19.85 3.64 -15.76
CA GLU A 37 -19.66 3.77 -17.21
C GLU A 37 -19.37 5.23 -17.54
N GLY A 38 -18.32 5.49 -18.34
CA GLY A 38 -18.00 6.84 -18.82
C GLY A 38 -17.50 7.82 -17.75
N VAL A 39 -16.68 7.36 -16.80
CA VAL A 39 -16.11 8.23 -15.75
C VAL A 39 -15.17 9.27 -16.36
N THR A 40 -15.51 10.55 -16.17
CA THR A 40 -14.65 11.70 -16.51
C THR A 40 -14.29 12.48 -15.27
N PHE A 41 -13.04 12.91 -15.16
CA PHE A 41 -12.57 13.75 -14.07
C PHE A 41 -12.50 15.23 -14.47
N PRO A 42 -12.80 16.17 -13.55
CA PRO A 42 -13.32 15.93 -12.19
C PRO A 42 -14.75 15.38 -12.21
N LEU A 43 -15.12 14.62 -11.19
CA LEU A 43 -16.48 14.09 -11.04
C LEU A 43 -17.50 15.24 -10.90
N GLN A 44 -18.67 15.09 -11.53
CA GLN A 44 -19.78 16.05 -11.45
C GLN A 44 -20.31 16.20 -10.02
N GLU A 45 -20.43 15.07 -9.32
CA GLU A 45 -20.75 15.03 -7.90
C GLU A 45 -19.50 14.65 -7.12
N LYS A 46 -19.14 15.47 -6.12
CA LYS A 46 -18.06 15.12 -5.20
C LYS A 46 -18.37 13.79 -4.52
N LYS A 47 -17.38 12.90 -4.52
CA LYS A 47 -17.43 11.62 -3.79
C LYS A 47 -16.37 11.63 -2.70
N THR A 48 -16.61 10.88 -1.63
CA THR A 48 -15.67 10.71 -0.53
C THR A 48 -15.31 9.24 -0.41
N LEU A 49 -14.01 8.96 -0.24
CA LEU A 49 -13.48 7.65 0.12
C LEU A 49 -12.68 7.76 1.41
N LYS A 50 -12.66 6.69 2.19
CA LYS A 50 -11.85 6.56 3.40
C LYS A 50 -10.60 5.77 3.10
N PHE A 51 -9.43 6.39 3.15
CA PHE A 51 -8.15 5.69 2.94
C PHE A 51 -7.33 5.68 4.22
N MET A 52 -6.80 4.51 4.55
CA MET A 52 -5.70 4.41 5.51
C MET A 52 -4.38 4.67 4.80
N THR A 53 -3.43 5.38 5.42
CA THR A 53 -2.11 5.62 4.82
C THR A 53 -0.99 5.66 5.85
N ALA A 54 0.23 5.31 5.40
CA ALA A 54 1.47 5.60 6.10
C ALA A 54 2.07 6.93 5.61
N SER A 55 2.64 7.74 6.51
CA SER A 55 3.43 8.91 6.12
C SER A 55 4.51 9.28 7.14
N SER A 56 5.49 10.10 6.73
CA SER A 56 6.55 10.58 7.63
C SER A 56 5.95 11.40 8.80
N PRO A 57 6.49 11.26 10.04
CA PRO A 57 6.18 12.14 11.17
C PRO A 57 6.46 13.62 10.92
N LEU A 58 7.34 13.95 9.97
CA LEU A 58 7.66 15.32 9.59
C LEU A 58 6.58 15.95 8.70
N SER A 59 5.70 15.13 8.12
CA SER A 59 4.62 15.61 7.25
C SER A 59 3.36 15.97 8.05
N PRO A 60 2.43 16.76 7.49
CA PRO A 60 1.18 17.09 8.16
C PRO A 60 0.38 15.85 8.60
N LYS A 61 -0.37 15.99 9.70
CA LYS A 61 -1.24 14.92 10.21
C LYS A 61 -2.37 14.63 9.24
N ASP A 62 -3.01 15.66 8.69
CA ASP A 62 -3.95 15.51 7.58
C ASP A 62 -3.18 15.55 6.26
N PRO A 63 -3.12 14.44 5.48
CA PRO A 63 -2.50 14.45 4.17
C PRO A 63 -3.10 15.48 3.21
N ASN A 64 -4.35 15.92 3.37
CA ASN A 64 -4.98 16.94 2.53
C ASN A 64 -4.33 18.34 2.68
N GLU A 65 -3.46 18.56 3.66
CA GLU A 65 -2.61 19.75 3.74
C GLU A 65 -1.44 19.72 2.72
N LYS A 66 -1.14 18.57 2.12
CA LYS A 66 -0.08 18.43 1.10
C LYS A 66 -0.59 18.97 -0.23
N LEU A 67 0.18 19.87 -0.84
CA LEU A 67 -0.18 20.52 -2.11
C LEU A 67 -0.52 19.54 -3.25
N ILE A 68 0.15 18.39 -3.29
CA ILE A 68 -0.14 17.32 -4.27
C ILE A 68 -1.59 16.83 -4.10
N LEU A 69 -2.03 16.57 -2.87
CA LEU A 69 -3.36 16.04 -2.58
C LEU A 69 -4.45 17.10 -2.75
N GLN A 70 -4.16 18.37 -2.47
CA GLN A 70 -5.07 19.49 -2.76
C GLN A 70 -5.36 19.61 -4.26
N ARG A 71 -4.32 19.48 -5.09
CA ARG A 71 -4.49 19.50 -6.55
C ARG A 71 -5.21 18.25 -7.04
N LEU A 72 -4.89 17.08 -6.49
CA LEU A 72 -5.54 15.82 -6.82
C LEU A 72 -7.04 15.84 -6.50
N GLU A 73 -7.47 16.34 -5.34
CA GLU A 73 -8.90 16.48 -5.02
C GLU A 73 -9.59 17.40 -6.04
N LYS A 74 -8.95 18.51 -6.42
CA LYS A 74 -9.52 19.44 -7.41
C LYS A 74 -9.65 18.81 -8.79
N GLU A 75 -8.65 18.06 -9.24
CA GLU A 75 -8.61 17.45 -10.57
C GLU A 75 -9.54 16.23 -10.67
N THR A 76 -9.72 15.48 -9.59
CA THR A 76 -10.56 14.27 -9.56
C THR A 76 -11.98 14.53 -9.09
N GLY A 77 -12.22 15.56 -8.27
CA GLY A 77 -13.49 15.73 -7.58
C GLY A 77 -13.73 14.68 -6.49
N VAL A 78 -12.69 13.96 -6.05
CA VAL A 78 -12.77 12.95 -4.99
C VAL A 78 -12.07 13.49 -3.74
N HIS A 79 -12.81 13.57 -2.64
CA HIS A 79 -12.26 13.86 -1.32
C HIS A 79 -11.79 12.56 -0.66
N ILE A 80 -10.63 12.58 -0.02
CA ILE A 80 -10.13 11.44 0.76
C ILE A 80 -10.15 11.82 2.24
N ASP A 81 -10.91 11.04 3.00
CA ASP A 81 -10.91 11.06 4.46
C ASP A 81 -9.81 10.09 4.94
N TRP A 82 -8.73 10.65 5.49
CA TRP A 82 -7.51 9.89 5.77
C TRP A 82 -7.44 9.39 7.21
N THR A 83 -7.27 8.08 7.37
CA THR A 83 -6.66 7.50 8.57
C THR A 83 -5.14 7.45 8.38
N ASN A 84 -4.44 8.52 8.76
CA ASN A 84 -2.99 8.66 8.59
C ASN A 84 -2.20 8.20 9.83
N TYR A 85 -1.51 7.06 9.74
CA TYR A 85 -0.58 6.63 10.78
C TYR A 85 0.86 7.02 10.43
N GLN A 86 1.45 7.87 11.28
CA GLN A 86 2.82 8.34 11.14
C GLN A 86 3.84 7.51 11.94
N SER A 87 3.35 6.56 12.74
CA SER A 87 4.12 5.58 13.51
C SER A 87 3.28 4.33 13.72
N ASP A 88 3.93 3.18 13.96
CA ASP A 88 3.27 1.90 14.29
C ASP A 88 2.19 1.52 13.25
N PHE A 89 2.46 1.82 11.98
CA PHE A 89 1.48 1.67 10.91
C PHE A 89 1.03 0.22 10.76
N ALA A 90 1.96 -0.74 10.75
CA ALA A 90 1.63 -2.16 10.60
C ALA A 90 0.76 -2.67 11.75
N GLU A 91 1.08 -2.31 13.00
CA GLU A 91 0.32 -2.68 14.19
C GLU A 91 -1.10 -2.09 14.17
N LYS A 92 -1.22 -0.80 13.85
CA LYS A 92 -2.52 -0.12 13.80
C LYS A 92 -3.39 -0.59 12.64
N ARG A 93 -2.81 -0.76 11.45
CA ARG A 93 -3.48 -1.40 10.30
C ARG A 93 -4.01 -2.78 10.66
N ASN A 94 -3.18 -3.61 11.31
CA ASN A 94 -3.60 -4.96 11.70
C ASN A 94 -4.71 -4.93 12.75
N LEU A 95 -4.69 -3.95 13.67
CA LEU A 95 -5.76 -3.75 14.65
C LEU A 95 -7.08 -3.43 13.94
N ASP A 96 -7.09 -2.49 13.01
CA ASP A 96 -8.28 -2.09 12.25
C ASP A 96 -8.83 -3.22 11.37
N ILE A 97 -7.95 -3.98 10.71
CA ILE A 97 -8.34 -5.20 9.98
C ILE A 97 -9.00 -6.20 10.91
N SER A 98 -8.46 -6.38 12.13
CA SER A 98 -8.99 -7.35 13.10
C SER A 98 -10.31 -6.90 13.76
N SER A 99 -10.52 -5.59 13.89
CA SER A 99 -11.76 -5.02 14.45
C SER A 99 -12.90 -4.97 13.43
N GLY A 100 -12.57 -5.13 12.15
CA GLY A 100 -13.51 -4.99 11.03
C GLY A 100 -13.79 -3.53 10.63
N ASP A 101 -13.05 -2.57 11.20
CA ASP A 101 -13.14 -1.15 10.84
C ASP A 101 -12.28 -0.87 9.60
N LEU A 102 -12.68 -1.48 8.48
CA LEU A 102 -11.92 -1.41 7.23
C LEU A 102 -12.14 -0.07 6.51
N PRO A 103 -11.07 0.60 6.03
CA PRO A 103 -11.19 1.69 5.08
C PRO A 103 -11.66 1.17 3.71
N ASP A 104 -11.97 2.07 2.77
CA ASP A 104 -12.23 1.71 1.37
C ASP A 104 -10.95 1.21 0.67
N ALA A 105 -9.77 1.71 1.07
CA ALA A 105 -8.47 1.22 0.63
C ALA A 105 -7.35 1.48 1.64
N ILE A 106 -6.27 0.71 1.54
CA ILE A 106 -5.02 0.92 2.29
C ILE A 106 -3.97 1.43 1.29
N HIS A 107 -3.55 2.68 1.46
CA HIS A 107 -2.64 3.41 0.58
C HIS A 107 -1.22 3.45 1.16
N ASN A 108 -0.21 3.36 0.30
CA ASN A 108 1.21 3.39 0.71
C ASN A 108 1.55 2.35 1.79
N ASP A 109 1.01 1.14 1.64
CA ASP A 109 0.96 0.09 2.67
C ASP A 109 2.29 -0.67 2.86
N GLY A 110 2.95 -1.02 1.74
CA GLY A 110 4.21 -1.77 1.78
C GLY A 110 4.09 -3.18 2.39
N ALA A 111 2.91 -3.81 2.28
CA ALA A 111 2.70 -5.17 2.78
C ALA A 111 3.54 -6.23 2.07
N SER A 112 3.81 -7.32 2.79
CA SER A 112 4.48 -8.50 2.23
C SER A 112 3.53 -9.35 1.39
N ASP A 113 4.07 -10.19 0.51
CA ASP A 113 3.29 -11.16 -0.26
C ASP A 113 2.48 -12.10 0.65
N VAL A 114 3.06 -12.49 1.80
CA VAL A 114 2.39 -13.34 2.79
C VAL A 114 1.16 -12.65 3.37
N ASP A 115 1.25 -11.35 3.67
CA ASP A 115 0.13 -10.56 4.18
C ASP A 115 -0.97 -10.42 3.12
N LEU A 116 -0.60 -10.05 1.89
CA LEU A 116 -1.56 -9.94 0.77
C LEU A 116 -2.33 -11.25 0.56
N MET A 117 -1.63 -12.40 0.52
CA MET A 117 -2.28 -13.70 0.36
C MET A 117 -3.17 -14.07 1.56
N ASN A 118 -2.80 -13.67 2.79
CA ASN A 118 -3.63 -13.88 3.97
C ASN A 118 -4.89 -13.02 3.93
N TRP A 119 -4.79 -11.76 3.51
CA TRP A 119 -5.93 -10.85 3.38
C TRP A 119 -6.87 -11.26 2.27
N ALA A 120 -6.34 -11.66 1.11
CA ALA A 120 -7.13 -12.17 -0.01
C ALA A 120 -7.94 -13.41 0.40
N LYS A 121 -7.30 -14.40 1.05
CA LYS A 121 -7.97 -15.61 1.56
C LYS A 121 -9.06 -15.33 2.59
N LYS A 122 -8.88 -14.26 3.39
CA LYS A 122 -9.86 -13.83 4.40
C LYS A 122 -10.91 -12.87 3.83
N GLY A 123 -10.82 -12.49 2.55
CA GLY A 123 -11.74 -11.54 1.92
C GLY A 123 -11.60 -10.10 2.43
N VAL A 124 -10.45 -9.74 3.01
CA VAL A 124 -10.14 -8.37 3.46
C VAL A 124 -9.83 -7.46 2.27
N ILE A 125 -9.22 -8.03 1.22
CA ILE A 125 -8.95 -7.35 -0.06
C ILE A 125 -9.57 -8.14 -1.21
N ILE A 126 -9.78 -7.46 -2.34
CA ILE A 126 -10.42 -8.03 -3.54
C ILE A 126 -9.42 -8.16 -4.69
N PRO A 127 -9.64 -9.08 -5.64
CA PRO A 127 -8.95 -9.04 -6.93
C PRO A 127 -9.31 -7.76 -7.69
N VAL A 128 -8.34 -7.17 -8.40
CA VAL A 128 -8.48 -5.88 -9.07
C VAL A 128 -8.21 -5.92 -10.58
N GLU A 129 -7.86 -7.07 -11.16
CA GLU A 129 -7.54 -7.19 -12.59
C GLU A 129 -8.68 -6.74 -13.52
N ASP A 130 -9.93 -7.03 -13.15
CA ASP A 130 -11.12 -6.57 -13.88
C ASP A 130 -11.29 -5.05 -13.83
N LEU A 131 -10.92 -4.42 -12.70
CA LEU A 131 -10.96 -2.96 -12.54
C LEU A 131 -9.87 -2.31 -13.40
N ILE A 132 -8.68 -2.92 -13.45
CA ILE A 132 -7.58 -2.50 -14.32
C ILE A 132 -8.06 -2.53 -15.78
N ASP A 133 -8.66 -3.65 -16.20
CA ASP A 133 -9.11 -3.84 -17.58
C ASP A 133 -10.18 -2.81 -17.98
N LYS A 134 -11.19 -2.59 -17.13
CA LYS A 134 -12.34 -1.73 -17.47
C LYS A 134 -12.06 -0.24 -17.28
N TYR A 135 -11.30 0.14 -16.26
CA TYR A 135 -11.31 1.52 -15.75
C TYR A 135 -9.94 2.21 -15.66
N MET A 136 -8.81 1.52 -15.85
CA MET A 136 -7.48 2.10 -15.60
C MET A 136 -6.61 2.22 -16.85
N PRO A 137 -6.97 3.08 -17.83
CA PRO A 137 -6.24 3.19 -19.10
C PRO A 137 -4.77 3.59 -18.92
N ASN A 138 -4.44 4.40 -17.91
CA ASN A 138 -3.06 4.80 -17.63
C ASN A 138 -2.21 3.62 -17.18
N LEU A 139 -2.70 2.79 -16.25
CA LEU A 139 -1.99 1.60 -15.80
C LEU A 139 -1.93 0.55 -16.90
N LYS A 140 -3.03 0.33 -17.65
CA LYS A 140 -3.01 -0.57 -18.81
C LYS A 140 -1.91 -0.23 -19.80
N LYS A 141 -1.75 1.05 -20.14
CA LYS A 141 -0.68 1.50 -21.03
C LYS A 141 0.70 1.08 -20.53
N ILE A 142 0.97 1.23 -19.24
CA ILE A 142 2.25 0.81 -18.62
C ILE A 142 2.43 -0.71 -18.74
N LEU A 143 1.38 -1.48 -18.43
CA LEU A 143 1.42 -2.95 -18.46
C LEU A 143 1.50 -3.51 -19.89
N ASP A 144 0.99 -2.78 -20.89
CA ASP A 144 1.11 -3.14 -22.30
C ASP A 144 2.54 -2.88 -22.81
N GLU A 145 3.16 -1.78 -22.38
CA GLU A 145 4.54 -1.41 -22.73
C GLU A 145 5.58 -2.30 -22.04
N LYS A 146 5.32 -2.69 -20.78
CA LYS A 146 6.23 -3.44 -19.90
C LYS A 146 5.50 -4.66 -19.29
N PRO A 147 5.21 -5.69 -20.09
CA PRO A 147 4.39 -6.84 -19.68
C PRO A 147 5.00 -7.67 -18.53
N GLU A 148 6.31 -7.53 -18.28
CA GLU A 148 6.96 -8.12 -17.11
C GLU A 148 6.32 -7.65 -15.80
N TYR A 149 5.86 -6.40 -15.70
CA TYR A 149 5.18 -5.92 -14.49
C TYR A 149 3.85 -6.60 -14.27
N LYS A 150 3.10 -6.88 -15.35
CA LYS A 150 1.84 -7.62 -15.25
C LYS A 150 2.09 -9.02 -14.71
N ALA A 151 3.14 -9.70 -15.20
CA ALA A 151 3.53 -11.01 -14.69
C ALA A 151 3.95 -10.98 -13.21
N LEU A 152 4.68 -9.95 -12.77
CA LEU A 152 5.08 -9.77 -11.37
C LEU A 152 3.90 -9.44 -10.44
N MET A 153 2.86 -8.78 -10.96
CA MET A 153 1.66 -8.43 -10.20
C MET A 153 0.65 -9.58 -10.05
N THR A 154 0.67 -10.56 -10.97
CA THR A 154 -0.31 -11.65 -11.01
C THR A 154 0.11 -12.81 -10.12
N ALA A 155 -0.70 -13.11 -9.11
CA ALA A 155 -0.52 -14.26 -8.24
C ALA A 155 -0.74 -15.60 -8.99
N PRO A 156 -0.27 -16.75 -8.46
CA PRO A 156 -0.40 -18.04 -9.13
C PRO A 156 -1.85 -18.50 -9.42
N ASP A 157 -2.84 -17.94 -8.72
CA ASP A 157 -4.27 -18.17 -8.97
C ASP A 157 -4.86 -17.31 -10.10
N GLY A 158 -4.04 -16.43 -10.69
CA GLY A 158 -4.41 -15.55 -11.80
C GLY A 158 -4.91 -14.17 -11.39
N HIS A 159 -5.01 -13.88 -10.09
CA HIS A 159 -5.53 -12.60 -9.60
C HIS A 159 -4.42 -11.57 -9.34
N ILE A 160 -4.80 -10.28 -9.42
CA ILE A 160 -3.98 -9.16 -8.97
C ILE A 160 -4.63 -8.60 -7.70
N TYR A 161 -3.88 -8.53 -6.60
CA TYR A 161 -4.43 -8.14 -5.28
C TYR A 161 -3.99 -6.76 -4.78
N SER A 162 -3.09 -6.09 -5.51
CA SER A 162 -2.58 -4.77 -5.14
C SER A 162 -2.12 -3.98 -6.36
N PHE A 163 -1.94 -2.67 -6.19
CA PHE A 163 -1.33 -1.80 -7.19
C PHE A 163 0.15 -1.57 -6.83
N PRO A 164 1.08 -1.68 -7.80
CA PRO A 164 2.51 -1.63 -7.51
C PRO A 164 3.02 -0.20 -7.40
N TRP A 165 4.20 -0.07 -6.79
CA TRP A 165 5.09 1.05 -7.03
C TRP A 165 6.17 0.61 -8.02
N ILE A 166 6.38 1.39 -9.09
CA ILE A 166 7.36 1.13 -10.13
C ILE A 166 8.24 2.37 -10.26
N GLU A 167 9.54 2.20 -10.07
CA GLU A 167 10.56 3.24 -10.28
C GLU A 167 11.67 2.64 -11.16
N GLU A 168 11.79 3.16 -12.38
CA GLU A 168 12.85 2.77 -13.30
C GLU A 168 13.95 3.83 -13.31
N LEU A 169 15.15 3.43 -12.91
CA LEU A 169 16.37 4.24 -12.93
C LEU A 169 17.46 3.46 -13.67
N GLY A 170 17.31 3.36 -14.99
CA GLY A 170 18.09 2.48 -15.86
C GLY A 170 17.45 1.09 -16.02
N ASP A 171 17.75 0.42 -17.13
CA ASP A 171 17.14 -0.86 -17.52
C ASP A 171 18.10 -2.04 -17.40
N GLY A 172 17.56 -3.21 -17.03
CA GLY A 172 18.33 -4.45 -16.95
C GLY A 172 19.57 -4.31 -16.08
N LYS A 173 20.77 -4.58 -16.66
CA LYS A 173 22.05 -4.45 -15.95
C LYS A 173 22.48 -3.00 -15.68
N GLU A 174 21.85 -2.03 -16.33
CA GLU A 174 22.11 -0.60 -16.11
C GLU A 174 21.21 0.00 -15.03
N SER A 175 20.30 -0.80 -14.47
CA SER A 175 19.49 -0.38 -13.32
C SER A 175 20.38 0.07 -12.17
N ILE A 176 20.02 1.19 -11.53
CA ILE A 176 20.68 1.73 -10.33
C ILE A 176 20.78 0.68 -9.22
N HIS A 177 19.89 -0.31 -9.20
CA HIS A 177 19.84 -1.36 -8.19
C HIS A 177 20.80 -2.53 -8.47
N SER A 178 21.47 -2.55 -9.62
CA SER A 178 22.34 -3.67 -10.05
C SER A 178 23.56 -3.86 -9.14
N VAL A 179 24.02 -2.78 -8.48
CA VAL A 179 25.12 -2.81 -7.51
C VAL A 179 24.72 -1.96 -6.32
N ASN A 180 24.52 -2.60 -5.16
CA ASN A 180 24.12 -1.92 -3.92
C ASN A 180 25.29 -1.71 -2.94
N ASP A 181 26.38 -2.46 -3.09
CA ASP A 181 27.55 -2.51 -2.21
C ASP A 181 28.82 -2.06 -2.93
N MET A 182 28.75 -0.90 -3.61
CA MET A 182 29.89 -0.32 -4.31
C MET A 182 31.11 -0.20 -3.39
N ALA A 183 32.23 -0.79 -3.80
CA ALA A 183 33.49 -0.67 -3.08
C ALA A 183 34.14 0.70 -3.37
N TRP A 184 34.64 1.35 -2.31
CA TRP A 184 35.35 2.63 -2.38
C TRP A 184 36.73 2.51 -1.73
N ILE A 185 37.72 3.22 -2.26
CA ILE A 185 39.09 3.24 -1.73
C ILE A 185 39.60 4.67 -1.59
N ASN A 186 40.36 4.93 -0.52
CA ASN A 186 40.93 6.26 -0.27
C ASN A 186 42.09 6.54 -1.24
N LYS A 187 41.83 7.36 -2.27
CA LYS A 187 42.83 7.73 -3.28
C LYS A 187 43.94 8.62 -2.73
N ASP A 188 43.66 9.43 -1.71
CA ASP A 188 44.68 10.29 -1.11
C ASP A 188 45.72 9.47 -0.35
N TRP A 189 45.28 8.39 0.30
CA TRP A 189 46.16 7.45 0.98
C TRP A 189 47.04 6.67 -0.01
N LEU A 190 46.46 6.22 -1.13
CA LEU A 190 47.25 5.63 -2.22
C LEU A 190 48.36 6.59 -2.67
N LYS A 191 48.00 7.86 -2.92
CA LYS A 191 48.94 8.88 -3.36
C LYS A 191 50.02 9.17 -2.33
N LYS A 192 49.67 9.29 -1.05
CA LYS A 192 50.62 9.61 0.03
C LYS A 192 51.65 8.49 0.24
N LEU A 193 51.22 7.23 0.09
CA LEU A 193 52.09 6.06 0.20
C LEU A 193 52.77 5.66 -1.11
N GLY A 194 52.54 6.39 -2.20
CA GLY A 194 53.10 6.08 -3.52
C GLY A 194 52.60 4.76 -4.12
N LEU A 195 51.38 4.34 -3.79
CA LEU A 195 50.76 3.09 -4.23
C LEU A 195 49.93 3.31 -5.51
N GLU A 196 49.98 2.32 -6.41
CA GLU A 196 49.04 2.25 -7.53
C GLU A 196 47.65 1.75 -7.09
N MET A 197 46.63 1.99 -7.91
CA MET A 197 45.31 1.38 -7.72
C MET A 197 45.40 -0.15 -7.84
N PRO A 198 44.93 -0.93 -6.86
CA PRO A 198 45.01 -2.38 -6.92
C PRO A 198 44.20 -2.95 -8.08
N LYS A 199 44.79 -3.91 -8.80
CA LYS A 199 44.16 -4.59 -9.95
C LYS A 199 43.81 -6.04 -9.65
N THR A 200 44.42 -6.61 -8.62
CA THR A 200 44.16 -7.97 -8.12
C THR A 200 43.84 -7.94 -6.63
N THR A 201 43.27 -9.02 -6.11
CA THR A 201 43.04 -9.18 -4.67
C THR A 201 44.35 -9.17 -3.88
N ASP A 202 45.45 -9.68 -4.45
CA ASP A 202 46.77 -9.66 -3.81
C ASP A 202 47.34 -8.25 -3.74
N ASP A 203 47.14 -7.43 -4.78
CA ASP A 203 47.49 -6.00 -4.73
C ASP A 203 46.67 -5.28 -3.67
N LEU A 204 45.38 -5.61 -3.55
CA LEU A 204 44.52 -5.02 -2.53
C LEU A 204 45.00 -5.39 -1.13
N ILE A 205 45.41 -6.64 -0.87
CA ILE A 205 46.00 -7.05 0.42
C ILE A 205 47.23 -6.18 0.74
N LYS A 206 48.17 -6.03 -0.21
CA LYS A 206 49.37 -5.20 -0.02
C LYS A 206 49.03 -3.73 0.24
N VAL A 207 48.05 -3.18 -0.48
CA VAL A 207 47.56 -1.81 -0.27
C VAL A 207 46.95 -1.65 1.12
N LEU A 208 46.12 -2.60 1.57
CA LEU A 208 45.51 -2.56 2.89
C LEU A 208 46.54 -2.73 4.01
N GLU A 209 47.55 -3.58 3.83
CA GLU A 209 48.69 -3.69 4.75
C GLU A 209 49.50 -2.38 4.82
N ALA A 210 49.72 -1.73 3.69
CA ALA A 210 50.37 -0.43 3.65
C ALA A 210 49.52 0.67 4.31
N PHE A 211 48.21 0.68 4.11
CA PHE A 211 47.30 1.58 4.83
C PHE A 211 47.36 1.37 6.35
N LYS A 212 47.42 0.10 6.78
CA LYS A 212 47.51 -0.27 8.19
C LYS A 212 48.80 0.22 8.86
N ASN A 213 49.93 0.07 8.17
CA ASN A 213 51.26 0.22 8.78
C ASN A 213 51.98 1.52 8.38
N GLY A 214 51.49 2.23 7.36
CA GLY A 214 52.17 3.36 6.72
C GLY A 214 51.75 4.75 7.17
N ASP A 215 50.87 4.88 8.18
CA ASP A 215 50.37 6.17 8.68
C ASP A 215 49.90 7.14 7.56
N PRO A 216 48.97 6.71 6.68
CA PRO A 216 48.55 7.55 5.55
C PRO A 216 47.77 8.80 5.99
N ASN A 217 47.23 8.84 7.20
CA ASN A 217 46.63 10.05 7.79
C ASN A 217 47.66 10.96 8.49
N GLY A 218 48.83 10.46 8.87
CA GLY A 218 49.99 11.27 9.29
C GLY A 218 49.95 11.71 10.75
N ASN A 219 49.43 10.87 11.64
CA ASN A 219 49.27 11.20 13.05
C ASN A 219 50.19 10.41 14.01
N GLY A 220 51.14 9.63 13.48
CA GLY A 220 52.10 8.85 14.27
C GLY A 220 51.50 7.68 15.02
#